data_AF-A0AAN4Q8T4-F1
#
_entry.id   AF-A0AAN4Q8T4-F1
#
_cell.length_a   1.000
_cell.length_b   1.000
_cell.length_c   1.000
_cell.angle_alpha   90.00
_cell.angle_beta   90.00
_cell.angle_gamma   90.00
#
_symmetry.space_group_name_H-M   'P 1'
#
loop_
_entity.id
_entity.type
_entity.pdbx_description
1 polymer ?
#
loop_
_entity_poly.entity_id
_entity_poly.type
_entity_poly.pdbx_seq_one_letter_code
_entity_poly.pdbx_strand_id
1 'polypeptide(L)'
;MANEYIQNARRAKIRKTTFRANDHGYLFISERTGAPLSTNTITNIFWKLRKFAGIIERAHPHQLRHLYIHEKMDDLVFLLESSMNTSVHSSYRLSLIASLKLMQETGHRSIQGLEHYLDEYYQELVHKSLPDRLALREAALRKVPQHISTILGVIKDLKTNQIKPFVERMLLALQGDLASHDQ
;
A
#
# COMPACT_ATOMS: atom_id res chain seq x y z
N MET A 1 -24.83 -17.29 11.78
CA MET A 1 -25.32 -15.95 12.15
C MET A 1 -25.43 -14.99 10.96
N ALA A 2 -24.35 -14.60 10.27
CA ALA A 2 -24.46 -13.69 9.10
C ALA A 2 -25.36 -14.23 7.97
N ASN A 3 -25.26 -15.53 7.67
CA ASN A 3 -26.06 -16.16 6.63
C ASN A 3 -27.57 -16.17 6.98
N GLU A 4 -27.94 -16.39 8.24
CA GLU A 4 -29.35 -16.33 8.68
C GLU A 4 -29.92 -14.91 8.62
N TYR A 5 -29.16 -13.91 9.08
CA TYR A 5 -29.62 -12.52 9.07
C TYR A 5 -29.88 -12.02 7.64
N ILE A 6 -28.91 -12.27 6.76
CA ILE A 6 -28.95 -11.86 5.36
C ILE A 6 -30.09 -12.59 4.61
N GLN A 7 -30.24 -13.90 4.84
CA GLN A 7 -31.25 -14.70 4.14
C GLN A 7 -32.66 -14.42 4.66
N ASN A 8 -32.86 -14.24 5.96
CA ASN A 8 -34.19 -14.07 6.53
C ASN A 8 -34.78 -12.69 6.24
N ALA A 9 -33.99 -11.62 6.39
CA ALA A 9 -34.44 -10.27 6.09
C ALA A 9 -34.81 -10.11 4.61
N ARG A 10 -33.95 -10.62 3.71
CA ARG A 10 -34.18 -10.61 2.27
C ARG A 10 -35.41 -11.43 1.87
N ARG A 11 -35.51 -12.69 2.35
CA ARG A 11 -36.65 -13.57 2.03
C ARG A 11 -37.98 -12.96 2.47
N ALA A 12 -38.01 -12.33 3.64
CA ALA A 12 -39.21 -11.65 4.14
C ALA A 12 -39.64 -10.52 3.20
N LYS A 13 -38.69 -9.74 2.66
CA LYS A 13 -39.00 -8.68 1.69
C LYS A 13 -39.44 -9.22 0.35
N ILE A 14 -38.71 -10.17 -0.24
CA ILE A 14 -39.09 -10.81 -1.52
C ILE A 14 -40.51 -11.40 -1.47
N ARG A 15 -40.87 -12.07 -0.37
CA ARG A 15 -42.22 -12.61 -0.17
C ARG A 15 -43.30 -11.52 -0.19
N LYS A 16 -43.00 -10.32 0.31
CA LYS A 16 -43.95 -9.19 0.39
C LYS A 16 -44.03 -8.37 -0.90
N THR A 17 -42.96 -8.33 -1.71
CA THR A 17 -42.87 -7.43 -2.87
C THR A 17 -43.14 -8.15 -4.20
N THR A 18 -42.39 -9.21 -4.49
CA THR A 18 -42.38 -9.87 -5.81
C THR A 18 -42.91 -11.30 -5.78
N PHE A 19 -43.17 -11.83 -4.58
CA PHE A 19 -43.48 -13.22 -4.28
C PHE A 19 -42.33 -14.19 -4.60
N ARG A 20 -42.30 -15.33 -3.91
CA ARG A 20 -41.17 -16.28 -3.98
C ARG A 20 -40.95 -16.84 -5.39
N ALA A 21 -41.99 -16.90 -6.23
CA ALA A 21 -41.89 -17.39 -7.60
C ALA A 21 -41.01 -16.49 -8.50
N ASN A 22 -40.87 -15.21 -8.17
CA ASN A 22 -40.07 -14.24 -8.94
C ASN A 22 -38.77 -13.84 -8.22
N ASP A 23 -38.21 -14.73 -7.40
CA ASP A 23 -36.94 -14.46 -6.71
C ASP A 23 -35.77 -14.60 -7.70
N HIS A 24 -35.11 -13.48 -7.98
CA HIS A 24 -33.97 -13.37 -8.88
C HIS A 24 -32.62 -13.74 -8.24
N GLY A 25 -32.57 -14.12 -6.96
CA GLY A 25 -31.35 -14.55 -6.27
C GLY A 25 -30.36 -13.44 -5.84
N TYR A 26 -30.41 -12.24 -6.42
CA TYR A 26 -29.57 -11.10 -5.98
C TYR A 26 -29.72 -10.76 -4.50
N LEU A 27 -28.58 -10.54 -3.84
CA LEU A 27 -28.52 -10.23 -2.41
C LEU A 27 -29.06 -8.84 -2.06
N PHE A 28 -28.60 -7.82 -2.78
CA PHE A 28 -28.99 -6.44 -2.57
C PHE A 28 -30.25 -6.11 -3.38
N ILE A 29 -31.31 -5.74 -2.68
CA ILE A 29 -32.62 -5.47 -3.26
C ILE A 29 -33.19 -4.15 -2.76
N SER A 30 -34.02 -3.51 -3.58
CA SER A 30 -34.84 -2.38 -3.20
C SER A 30 -35.85 -2.80 -2.15
N GLU A 31 -35.91 -2.06 -1.03
CA GLU A 31 -36.90 -2.35 0.01
C GLU A 31 -38.34 -2.18 -0.48
N ARG A 32 -38.57 -1.21 -1.37
CA ARG A 32 -39.91 -0.83 -1.85
C ARG A 32 -40.44 -1.80 -2.90
N THR A 33 -39.58 -2.25 -3.80
CA THR A 33 -39.99 -3.01 -5.00
C THR A 33 -39.51 -4.44 -4.99
N GLY A 34 -38.54 -4.81 -4.15
CA GLY A 34 -37.88 -6.11 -4.16
C GLY A 34 -36.99 -6.37 -5.36
N ALA A 35 -36.87 -5.42 -6.31
CA ALA A 35 -36.01 -5.55 -7.48
C ALA A 35 -34.52 -5.44 -7.10
N PRO A 36 -33.59 -5.97 -7.93
CA PRO A 36 -32.16 -5.82 -7.70
C PRO A 36 -31.76 -4.35 -7.57
N LEU A 37 -30.88 -4.06 -6.62
CA LEU A 37 -30.40 -2.69 -6.41
C LEU A 37 -29.58 -2.23 -7.63
N SER A 38 -29.90 -1.06 -8.19
CA SER A 38 -29.17 -0.51 -9.32
C SER A 38 -27.85 0.13 -8.88
N THR A 39 -26.87 0.14 -9.79
CA THR A 39 -25.59 0.85 -9.60
C THR A 39 -25.79 2.33 -9.28
N ASN A 40 -26.75 2.99 -9.93
CA ASN A 40 -27.12 4.39 -9.66
C ASN A 40 -27.55 4.61 -8.21
N THR A 41 -28.18 3.62 -7.57
CA THR A 41 -28.59 3.74 -6.16
C THR A 41 -27.37 3.79 -5.26
N ILE A 42 -26.37 2.94 -5.49
CA ILE A 42 -25.12 2.94 -4.75
C ILE A 42 -24.37 4.26 -4.96
N THR A 43 -24.23 4.71 -6.21
CA THR A 43 -23.58 5.99 -6.53
C THR A 43 -24.27 7.16 -5.83
N ASN A 44 -25.60 7.18 -5.78
CA ASN A 44 -26.36 8.22 -5.10
C ASN A 44 -26.18 8.19 -3.58
N ILE A 45 -26.04 7.01 -2.97
CA ILE A 45 -25.74 6.88 -1.53
C ILE A 45 -24.38 7.52 -1.24
N PHE A 46 -23.35 7.19 -2.02
CA PHE A 46 -22.01 7.77 -1.85
C PHE A 46 -22.01 9.28 -2.06
N TRP A 47 -22.73 9.78 -3.06
CA TRP A 47 -22.87 11.22 -3.28
C TRP A 47 -23.52 11.94 -2.08
N LYS A 48 -24.57 11.36 -1.48
CA LYS A 48 -25.21 11.92 -0.28
C LYS A 48 -24.25 11.92 0.92
N LEU A 49 -23.55 10.81 1.15
CA LEU A 49 -22.56 10.69 2.23
C LEU A 49 -21.45 11.73 2.08
N ARG A 50 -20.92 11.87 0.86
CA ARG A 50 -19.91 12.88 0.52
C ARG A 50 -20.39 14.29 0.85
N LYS A 51 -21.60 14.65 0.41
CA LYS A 51 -22.19 15.97 0.67
C LYS A 51 -22.37 16.21 2.17
N PHE A 52 -22.83 15.21 2.90
CA PHE A 52 -23.02 15.29 4.35
C PHE A 52 -21.69 15.46 5.09
N ALA A 53 -20.63 14.78 4.64
CA ALA A 53 -19.28 14.87 5.21
C ALA A 53 -18.53 16.15 4.82
N GLY A 54 -19.08 17.00 3.94
CA GLY A 54 -18.41 18.22 3.48
C GLY A 54 -17.21 17.98 2.55
N ILE A 55 -17.09 16.79 1.97
CA ILE A 55 -16.00 16.44 1.04
C ILE A 55 -16.26 17.08 -0.33
N ILE A 56 -15.31 17.89 -0.80
CA ILE A 56 -15.45 18.69 -2.03
C ILE A 56 -15.01 17.86 -3.25
N GLU A 57 -14.03 16.99 -3.05
CA GLU A 57 -13.41 16.14 -4.06
C GLU A 57 -14.37 15.06 -4.58
N ARG A 58 -14.00 14.37 -5.65
CA ARG A 58 -14.80 13.25 -6.17
C ARG A 58 -14.67 12.04 -5.24
N ALA A 59 -15.78 11.65 -4.61
CA ALA A 59 -15.87 10.40 -3.84
C ALA A 59 -16.84 9.45 -4.54
N HIS A 60 -16.31 8.39 -5.14
CA HIS A 60 -17.07 7.38 -5.87
C HIS A 60 -16.86 6.00 -5.26
N PRO A 61 -17.85 5.08 -5.37
CA PRO A 61 -17.69 3.71 -4.88
C PRO A 61 -16.45 3.00 -5.43
N HIS A 62 -16.04 3.34 -6.65
CA HIS A 62 -14.83 2.79 -7.26
C HIS A 62 -13.56 3.10 -6.46
N GLN A 63 -13.48 4.26 -5.78
CA GLN A 63 -12.33 4.63 -4.95
C GLN A 63 -12.12 3.68 -3.77
N LEU A 64 -13.18 3.03 -3.27
CA LEU A 64 -13.03 1.96 -2.28
C LEU A 64 -12.32 0.74 -2.87
N ARG A 65 -12.49 0.46 -4.18
CA ARG A 65 -11.74 -0.60 -4.85
C ARG A 65 -10.26 -0.23 -4.96
N HIS A 66 -9.93 1.04 -5.25
CA HIS A 66 -8.53 1.51 -5.22
C HIS A 66 -7.92 1.32 -3.83
N LEU A 67 -8.58 1.84 -2.80
CA LEU A 67 -8.12 1.73 -1.41
C LEU A 67 -7.90 0.27 -1.00
N TYR A 68 -8.87 -0.61 -1.27
CA TYR A 68 -8.73 -2.04 -0.97
C TYR A 68 -7.51 -2.67 -1.67
N ILE A 69 -7.28 -2.32 -2.95
CA ILE A 69 -6.15 -2.85 -3.71
C ILE A 69 -4.83 -2.36 -3.13
N HIS A 70 -4.75 -1.09 -2.73
CA HIS A 70 -3.56 -0.48 -2.12
C HIS A 70 -3.22 -1.14 -0.78
N GLU A 71 -4.18 -1.19 0.15
CA GLU A 71 -4.00 -1.84 1.45
C GLU A 71 -3.60 -3.32 1.30
N LYS A 72 -4.20 -4.01 0.32
CA LYS A 72 -3.88 -5.40 0.09
C LYS A 72 -2.49 -5.60 -0.53
N MET A 73 -2.02 -4.64 -1.33
CA MET A 73 -0.66 -4.65 -1.85
C MET A 73 0.35 -4.50 -0.69
N ASP A 74 0.12 -3.55 0.21
CA ASP A 74 0.93 -3.36 1.42
C ASP A 74 1.03 -4.65 2.24
N ASP A 75 -0.12 -5.27 2.55
CA ASP A 75 -0.19 -6.53 3.29
C ASP A 75 0.63 -7.64 2.61
N LEU A 76 0.50 -7.78 1.29
CA LEU A 76 1.17 -8.83 0.54
C LEU A 76 2.68 -8.62 0.50
N VAL A 77 3.14 -7.39 0.28
CA VAL A 77 4.57 -7.06 0.31
C VAL A 77 5.14 -7.33 1.71
N PHE A 78 4.48 -6.83 2.76
CA PHE A 78 4.89 -7.04 4.14
C PHE A 78 5.00 -8.54 4.50
N LEU A 79 4.00 -9.34 4.13
CA LEU A 79 4.01 -10.78 4.37
C LEU A 79 5.14 -11.48 3.62
N LEU A 80 5.39 -11.11 2.36
CA LEU A 80 6.45 -11.71 1.56
C LEU A 80 7.84 -11.35 2.10
N GLU A 81 8.07 -10.09 2.48
CA GLU A 81 9.32 -9.66 3.10
C GLU A 81 9.56 -10.33 4.46
N SER A 82 8.50 -10.55 5.24
CA SER A 82 8.61 -11.18 6.56
C SER A 82 8.75 -12.71 6.51
N SER A 83 8.26 -13.36 5.46
CA SER A 83 8.22 -14.83 5.35
C SER A 83 9.29 -15.41 4.44
N MET A 84 9.77 -14.65 3.46
CA MET A 84 10.81 -15.10 2.54
C MET A 84 12.17 -14.59 3.01
N ASN A 85 13.21 -15.41 2.82
CA ASN A 85 14.57 -14.95 3.07
C ASN A 85 14.93 -13.92 2.00
N THR A 86 14.73 -12.64 2.29
CA THR A 86 14.89 -11.50 1.36
C THR A 86 16.30 -11.40 0.79
N SER A 87 17.30 -12.00 1.45
CA SER A 87 18.66 -12.15 0.92
C SER A 87 18.75 -12.90 -0.42
N VAL A 88 17.73 -13.68 -0.79
CA VAL A 88 17.69 -14.51 -2.01
C VAL A 88 16.78 -13.91 -3.10
N HIS A 89 15.90 -12.97 -2.75
CA HIS A 89 14.88 -12.44 -3.66
C HIS A 89 15.01 -10.93 -3.84
N SER A 90 15.14 -10.49 -5.09
CA SER A 90 15.10 -9.05 -5.39
C SER A 90 13.72 -8.46 -5.07
N SER A 91 13.68 -7.19 -4.66
CA SER A 91 12.44 -6.43 -4.41
C SER A 91 11.48 -6.48 -5.61
N TYR A 92 12.01 -6.47 -6.83
CA TYR A 92 11.24 -6.67 -8.05
C TYR A 92 10.47 -8.00 -8.08
N ARG A 93 11.11 -9.11 -7.66
CA ARG A 93 10.45 -10.43 -7.61
C ARG A 93 9.35 -10.46 -6.55
N LEU A 94 9.56 -9.84 -5.39
CA LEU A 94 8.54 -9.76 -4.34
C LEU A 94 7.32 -8.97 -4.82
N SER A 95 7.53 -7.81 -5.45
CA SER A 95 6.47 -7.00 -6.04
C SER A 95 5.71 -7.76 -7.13
N LEU A 96 6.39 -8.51 -8.01
CA LEU A 96 5.72 -9.33 -9.03
C LEU A 96 4.85 -10.43 -8.40
N ILE A 97 5.34 -11.14 -7.38
CA ILE A 97 4.58 -12.18 -6.68
C ILE A 97 3.35 -11.56 -6.00
N ALA A 98 3.53 -10.41 -5.32
CA ALA A 98 2.44 -9.67 -4.69
C ALA A 98 1.38 -9.26 -5.73
N SER A 99 1.78 -8.67 -6.86
CA SER A 99 0.88 -8.27 -7.93
C SER A 99 0.11 -9.45 -8.54
N LEU A 100 0.77 -10.60 -8.74
CA LEU A 100 0.12 -11.82 -9.22
C LEU A 100 -0.93 -12.35 -8.23
N LYS A 101 -0.62 -12.32 -6.93
CA LYS A 101 -1.55 -12.73 -5.88
C LYS A 101 -2.73 -11.76 -5.77
N LEU A 102 -2.45 -10.46 -5.82
CA LEU A 102 -3.44 -9.40 -5.79
C LEU A 102 -4.39 -9.50 -6.98
N MET A 103 -3.88 -9.79 -8.18
CA MET A 103 -4.68 -10.02 -9.38
C MET A 103 -5.71 -11.14 -9.17
N GLN A 104 -5.31 -12.26 -8.56
CA GLN A 104 -6.21 -13.38 -8.26
C GLN A 104 -7.30 -12.99 -7.25
N GLU A 105 -6.93 -12.31 -6.17
CA GLU A 105 -7.87 -11.95 -5.10
C GLU A 105 -8.87 -10.87 -5.53
N THR A 106 -8.47 -9.99 -6.43
CA THR A 106 -9.29 -8.85 -6.90
C THR A 106 -10.08 -9.17 -8.17
N GLY A 107 -9.89 -10.37 -8.74
CA GLY A 107 -10.59 -10.87 -9.92
C GLY A 107 -10.18 -10.21 -11.23
N HIS A 108 -8.97 -9.65 -11.31
CA HIS A 108 -8.46 -9.10 -12.58
C HIS A 108 -8.03 -10.23 -13.52
N ARG A 109 -8.32 -10.05 -14.83
CA ARG A 109 -7.98 -11.03 -15.87
C ARG A 109 -6.51 -10.99 -16.29
N SER A 110 -5.85 -9.86 -16.05
CA SER A 110 -4.45 -9.65 -16.37
C SER A 110 -3.84 -8.58 -15.45
N ILE A 111 -2.51 -8.55 -15.38
CA ILE A 111 -1.76 -7.54 -14.62
C ILE A 111 -2.02 -6.14 -15.19
N GLN A 112 -2.19 -6.01 -16.51
CA GLN A 112 -2.50 -4.72 -17.14
C GLN A 112 -3.83 -4.12 -16.64
N GLY A 113 -4.80 -4.97 -16.28
CA GLY A 113 -6.03 -4.50 -15.65
C GLY A 113 -5.84 -3.98 -14.22
N LEU A 114 -4.71 -4.33 -13.58
CA LEU A 114 -4.31 -3.91 -12.25
C LEU A 114 -3.32 -2.73 -12.27
N GLU A 115 -2.59 -2.53 -13.38
CA GLU A 115 -1.55 -1.49 -13.55
C GLU A 115 -2.02 -0.11 -13.12
N HIS A 116 -3.20 0.33 -13.54
CA HIS A 116 -3.71 1.65 -13.16
C HIS A 116 -3.81 1.85 -11.63
N TYR A 117 -4.21 0.81 -10.89
CA TYR A 117 -4.29 0.89 -9.42
C TYR A 117 -2.89 0.88 -8.79
N LEU A 118 -1.97 0.11 -9.34
CA LEU A 118 -0.59 0.03 -8.86
C LEU A 118 0.18 1.31 -9.15
N ASP A 119 -0.04 1.94 -10.30
CA ASP A 119 0.58 3.21 -10.65
C ASP A 119 0.15 4.31 -9.68
N GLU A 120 -1.15 4.41 -9.37
CA GLU A 120 -1.64 5.35 -8.36
C GLU A 120 -1.09 5.03 -6.97
N TYR A 121 -1.03 3.76 -6.59
CA TYR A 121 -0.42 3.31 -5.34
C TYR A 121 1.04 3.74 -5.23
N TYR A 122 1.84 3.48 -6.26
CA TYR A 122 3.26 3.83 -6.26
C TYR A 122 3.46 5.34 -6.30
N GLN A 123 2.63 6.09 -7.03
CA GLN A 123 2.64 7.56 -6.98
C GLN A 123 2.38 8.06 -5.57
N GLU A 124 1.35 7.53 -4.89
CA GLU A 124 1.03 7.89 -3.52
C GLU A 124 2.14 7.52 -2.54
N LEU A 125 2.71 6.32 -2.69
CA LEU A 125 3.84 5.85 -1.89
C LEU A 125 5.06 6.76 -2.07
N VAL A 126 5.35 7.17 -3.30
CA VAL A 126 6.41 8.13 -3.63
C VAL A 126 6.14 9.48 -2.98
N HIS A 127 4.90 9.99 -3.05
CA HIS A 127 4.54 11.25 -2.38
C HIS A 127 4.67 11.19 -0.86
N LYS A 128 4.34 10.06 -0.25
CA LYS A 128 4.49 9.83 1.20
C LYS A 128 5.95 9.63 1.61
N SER A 129 6.74 8.88 0.85
CA SER A 129 8.08 8.40 1.24
C SER A 129 9.25 9.27 0.76
N LEU A 130 9.11 10.00 -0.35
CA LEU A 130 10.19 10.85 -0.87
C LEU A 130 10.58 11.98 0.09
N PRO A 131 9.65 12.73 0.71
CA PRO A 131 10.01 13.79 1.65
C PRO A 131 10.88 13.26 2.79
N ASP A 132 10.53 12.10 3.34
CA ASP A 132 11.23 11.48 4.46
C ASP A 132 12.61 10.97 4.04
N ARG A 133 12.73 10.29 2.89
CA ARG A 133 14.02 9.79 2.39
C ARG A 133 14.98 10.92 2.00
N LEU A 134 14.48 11.99 1.40
CA LEU A 134 15.29 13.18 1.09
C LEU A 134 15.74 13.89 2.37
N ALA A 135 14.85 14.05 3.35
CA ALA A 135 15.20 14.63 4.65
C ALA A 135 16.27 13.80 5.38
N LEU A 136 16.13 12.47 5.40
CA LEU A 136 17.12 11.55 5.98
C LEU A 136 18.47 11.65 5.26
N ARG A 137 18.48 11.68 3.93
CA ARG A 137 19.69 11.81 3.12
C ARG A 137 20.38 13.16 3.34
N GLU A 138 19.63 14.26 3.36
CA GLU A 138 20.17 15.58 3.67
C GLU A 138 20.75 15.63 5.09
N ALA A 139 20.05 15.07 6.08
CA ALA A 139 20.53 15.01 7.46
C ALA A 139 21.84 14.20 7.56
N ALA A 140 21.95 13.10 6.83
CA ALA A 140 23.19 12.32 6.73
C ALA A 140 24.33 13.14 6.11
N LEU A 141 24.08 13.81 4.98
CA LEU A 141 25.08 14.64 4.29
C LEU A 141 25.55 15.82 5.14
N ARG A 142 24.67 16.45 5.93
CA ARG A 142 25.04 17.55 6.84
C ARG A 142 26.02 17.13 7.94
N LYS A 143 26.06 15.84 8.32
CA LYS A 143 26.97 15.31 9.33
C LYS A 143 28.37 14.99 8.78
N VAL A 144 28.51 14.86 7.47
CA VAL A 144 29.79 14.50 6.82
C VAL A 144 30.93 15.48 7.15
N PRO A 145 30.76 16.82 7.08
CA PRO A 145 31.84 17.75 7.43
C PRO A 145 32.32 17.61 8.88
N GLN A 146 31.41 17.35 9.82
CA GLN A 146 31.74 17.16 11.23
C GLN A 146 32.55 15.88 11.45
N HIS A 147 32.17 14.79 10.78
CA HIS A 147 32.93 13.53 10.81
C HIS A 147 34.33 13.71 10.20
N ILE A 148 34.45 14.42 9.07
CA ILE A 148 35.75 14.73 8.46
C ILE A 148 36.62 15.54 9.43
N SER A 149 36.08 16.57 10.07
CA SER A 149 36.81 17.38 11.04
C SER A 149 37.30 16.55 12.25
N THR A 150 36.45 15.63 12.72
CA THR A 150 36.79 14.70 13.81
C THR A 150 37.92 13.75 13.40
N ILE A 151 37.84 13.16 12.20
CA ILE A 151 38.87 12.27 11.64
C ILE A 151 40.20 13.03 11.49
N LEU A 152 40.17 14.26 10.95
CA LEU A 152 41.36 15.10 10.82
C LEU A 152 41.96 15.48 12.18
N GLY A 153 41.13 15.70 13.20
CA GLY A 153 41.57 15.91 14.58
C GLY A 153 42.32 14.69 15.12
N VAL A 154 41.73 13.50 15.02
CA VAL A 154 42.35 12.26 15.49
C VAL A 154 43.66 11.96 14.76
N ILE A 155 43.74 12.19 13.45
CA ILE A 155 44.95 11.95 12.66
C ILE A 155 46.12 12.81 13.13
N LYS A 156 45.89 14.04 13.62
CA LYS A 156 46.96 14.92 14.12
C LYS A 156 47.73 14.34 15.29
N ASP A 157 47.06 13.52 16.12
CA ASP A 157 47.63 12.96 17.35
C ASP A 157 48.17 11.53 17.16
N LEU A 158 48.04 10.96 15.97
CA LEU A 158 48.49 9.60 15.65
C LEU A 158 49.94 9.56 15.17
N LYS A 159 50.65 8.50 15.54
CA LYS A 159 51.98 8.20 14.98
C LYS A 159 51.84 7.75 13.52
N THR A 160 52.86 7.99 12.69
CA THR A 160 52.84 7.71 11.24
C THR A 160 52.44 6.27 10.89
N ASN A 161 52.85 5.29 11.72
CA ASN A 161 52.50 3.88 11.53
C ASN A 161 51.04 3.53 11.88
N GLN A 162 50.31 4.43 12.56
CA GLN A 162 48.91 4.24 12.97
C GLN A 162 47.91 4.92 12.03
N ILE A 163 48.36 5.87 11.20
CA ILE A 163 47.50 6.66 10.30
C ILE A 163 46.85 5.75 9.25
N LYS A 164 47.65 4.94 8.54
CA LYS A 164 47.13 4.08 7.47
C LYS A 164 46.06 3.08 7.96
N PRO A 165 46.30 2.29 9.02
CA PRO A 165 45.26 1.38 9.56
C PRO A 165 44.01 2.11 10.06
N PHE A 166 44.16 3.34 10.57
CA PHE A 166 43.02 4.12 11.05
C PHE A 166 42.16 4.62 9.88
N VAL A 167 42.76 5.20 8.85
CA VAL A 167 42.06 5.69 7.65
C VAL A 167 41.37 4.54 6.92
N GLU A 168 42.04 3.39 6.76
CA GLU A 168 41.44 2.21 6.13
C GLU A 168 40.20 1.72 6.89
N ARG A 169 40.26 1.65 8.23
CA ARG A 169 39.08 1.28 9.05
C ARG A 169 37.94 2.28 8.92
N MET A 170 38.23 3.58 8.86
CA MET A 170 37.20 4.60 8.71
C MET A 170 36.55 4.59 7.33
N LEU A 171 37.32 4.36 6.28
CA LEU A 171 36.79 4.21 4.93
C LEU A 171 35.94 2.95 4.79
N LEU A 172 36.35 1.84 5.41
CA LEU A 172 35.55 0.60 5.44
C LEU A 172 34.25 0.78 6.22
N ALA A 173 34.28 1.47 7.37
CA ALA A 173 33.09 1.77 8.15
C ALA A 173 32.12 2.67 7.36
N LEU A 174 32.63 3.73 6.71
CA LEU A 174 31.84 4.60 5.83
C LEU A 174 31.23 3.84 4.65
N GLN A 175 31.99 2.92 4.04
CA GLN A 175 31.49 2.09 2.95
C GLN A 175 30.38 1.14 3.41
N GLY A 176 30.50 0.58 4.62
CA GLY A 176 29.45 -0.24 5.24
C GLY A 176 28.18 0.55 5.56
N ASP A 177 28.33 1.74 6.15
CA ASP A 177 27.21 2.62 6.48
C ASP A 177 26.45 3.05 5.22
N LEU A 178 27.17 3.42 4.15
CA LEU A 178 26.57 3.79 2.86
C LEU A 178 25.86 2.60 2.18
N ALA A 179 26.38 1.38 2.28
CA ALA A 179 25.75 0.18 1.71
C ALA A 179 24.51 -0.28 2.49
N SER A 180 24.45 0.02 3.80
CA SER A 180 23.34 -0.35 4.68
C SER A 180 22.11 0.56 4.58
N HIS A 181 22.21 1.69 3.87
CA HIS A 181 21.11 2.65 3.67
C HIS A 181 20.42 2.51 2.30
N ASP A 182 20.90 1.59 1.45
CA ASP A 182 20.30 1.23 0.14
C ASP A 182 19.49 -0.09 0.19
N GLN A 183 19.34 -0.72 1.36
CA GLN A 183 18.45 -1.86 1.63
C GLN A 183 17.19 -1.40 2.36
#